data_AF-A0A4T2H640-F1
#
_entry.id   AF-A0A4T2H640-F1
#
_cell.length_a   1.000
_cell.length_b   1.000
_cell.length_c   1.000
_cell.angle_alpha   90.00
_cell.angle_beta   90.00
_cell.angle_gamma   90.00
#
_symmetry.space_group_name_H-M   'P 1'
#
loop_
_entity.id
_entity.type
_entity.pdbx_description
1 polymer ?
#
loop_
_entity_poly.entity_id
_entity_poly.type
_entity_poly.pdbx_seq_one_letter_code
_entity_poly.pdbx_strand_id
1 'polypeptide(L)'
;MLLKKKVKAGILLYALLMLAVFSLLLQFYLHRQEAESRLVQVARQEATAYIMAQMVLDKVEKDLQVEKIVAGAAMNEKEANLTTGSKQKEDGGRVSFREGQARYQLKGDQLLVAVELTSDGLYTYQFPVKIVPEGSG
;
A
#
# COMPACT_ATOMS: atom_id res chain seq x y z
N MET A 1 45.40 1.45 45.98
CA MET A 1 46.67 1.25 45.25
C MET A 1 46.44 1.57 43.78
N LEU A 2 46.97 2.69 43.27
CA LEU A 2 46.84 3.11 41.86
C LEU A 2 47.90 2.39 41.01
N LEU A 3 47.49 1.45 40.16
CA LEU A 3 48.38 0.79 39.20
C LEU A 3 48.79 1.79 38.10
N LYS A 4 49.93 2.46 38.28
CA LYS A 4 50.56 3.28 37.24
C LYS A 4 51.22 2.38 36.20
N LYS A 5 50.43 1.87 35.25
CA LYS A 5 50.95 1.08 34.12
C LYS A 5 51.67 2.02 33.15
N LYS A 6 53.00 1.89 33.03
CA LYS A 6 53.81 2.61 32.02
C LYS A 6 53.66 1.90 30.67
N VAL A 7 52.76 2.37 29.84
CA VAL A 7 52.59 1.86 28.46
C VAL A 7 53.46 2.68 27.52
N LYS A 8 54.14 2.02 26.58
CA LYS A 8 54.92 2.72 25.54
C LYS A 8 53.97 3.55 24.68
N ALA A 9 54.33 4.80 24.40
CA ALA A 9 53.50 5.72 23.62
C ALA A 9 53.07 5.14 22.26
N GLY A 10 53.94 4.36 21.60
CA GLY A 10 53.60 3.69 20.34
C GLY A 10 52.48 2.65 20.46
N ILE A 11 52.36 1.96 21.60
CA ILE A 11 51.28 0.99 21.85
C ILE A 11 49.96 1.74 22.03
N LEU A 12 49.99 2.89 22.71
CA LEU A 12 48.82 3.74 22.88
C LEU A 12 48.36 4.32 21.53
N LEU A 13 49.30 4.73 20.68
CA LEU A 13 49.02 5.23 19.33
C LEU A 13 48.42 4.15 18.42
N TYR A 14 48.96 2.92 18.46
CA TYR A 14 48.41 1.79 17.72
C TYR A 14 47.00 1.43 18.19
N ALA A 15 46.75 1.43 19.50
CA ALA A 15 45.43 1.15 20.05
C ALA A 15 44.39 2.19 19.59
N LEU A 16 44.77 3.47 19.59
CA LEU A 16 43.92 4.55 19.07
C LEU A 16 43.64 4.39 17.57
N LEU A 17 44.66 4.04 16.78
CA LEU A 17 44.51 3.81 15.35
C LEU A 17 43.63 2.59 15.06
N MET A 18 43.87 1.46 15.75
CA MET A 18 43.06 0.25 15.61
C MET A 18 41.62 0.49 16.04
N LEU A 19 41.39 1.28 17.10
CA LEU A 19 40.04 1.67 17.54
C LEU A 19 39.33 2.54 16.49
N ALA A 20 40.04 3.47 15.86
CA ALA A 20 39.47 4.33 14.81
C ALA A 20 39.08 3.54 13.57
N VAL A 21 39.96 2.64 13.09
CA VAL A 21 39.68 1.75 11.95
C VAL A 21 38.51 0.82 12.27
N PHE A 22 38.49 0.22 13.46
CA PHE A 22 37.41 -0.65 13.90
C PHE A 22 36.07 0.08 13.99
N SER A 23 36.06 1.29 14.55
CA SER A 23 34.85 2.12 14.65
C SER A 23 34.31 2.49 13.29
N LEU A 24 35.19 2.83 12.33
CA LEU A 24 34.79 3.15 10.95
C LEU A 24 34.16 1.94 10.25
N LEU A 25 34.73 0.75 10.42
CA LEU A 25 34.18 -0.49 9.88
C LEU A 25 32.82 -0.84 10.50
N LEU A 26 32.68 -0.68 11.82
CA LEU A 26 31.43 -0.95 12.52
C LEU A 26 30.32 0.03 12.11
N GLN A 27 30.65 1.32 11.99
CA GLN A 27 29.74 2.35 11.49
C GLN A 27 29.26 2.01 10.07
N PHE A 28 30.19 1.67 9.16
CA PHE A 28 29.83 1.26 7.80
C PHE A 28 28.95 0.00 7.78
N TYR A 29 29.28 -0.98 8.63
CA TYR A 29 28.52 -2.23 8.73
C TYR A 29 27.08 -2.01 9.22
N LEU A 30 26.88 -1.19 10.26
CA LEU A 30 25.54 -0.84 10.76
C LEU A 30 24.79 0.05 9.77
N HIS A 31 25.43 1.10 9.22
CA HIS A 31 24.77 2.03 8.30
C HIS A 31 24.43 1.39 6.94
N ARG A 32 25.17 0.36 6.51
CA ARG A 32 24.83 -0.43 5.33
C ARG A 32 23.48 -1.15 5.47
N GLN A 33 23.05 -1.44 6.69
CA GLN A 33 21.78 -2.12 6.94
C GLN A 33 20.56 -1.16 6.89
N GLU A 34 20.77 0.15 7.02
CA GLU A 34 19.67 1.13 7.02
C GLU A 34 19.47 1.84 5.67
N ALA A 35 20.50 1.86 4.81
CA ALA A 35 20.46 2.55 3.52
C ALA A 35 19.53 1.92 2.48
N GLU A 36 19.21 0.62 2.63
CA GLU A 36 18.29 -0.08 1.72
C GLU A 36 16.81 0.19 2.03
N SER A 37 16.52 0.82 3.16
CA SER A 37 15.15 1.01 3.62
C SER A 37 14.33 1.98 2.75
N ARG A 38 14.96 2.94 2.07
CA ARG A 38 14.23 3.96 1.30
C ARG A 38 13.65 3.37 0.01
N LEU A 39 14.45 2.62 -0.72
CA LEU A 39 14.01 1.96 -1.95
C LEU A 39 12.98 0.87 -1.65
N VAL A 40 13.19 0.12 -0.57
CA VAL A 40 12.25 -0.90 -0.09
C VAL A 40 10.95 -0.27 0.45
N GLN A 41 11.00 0.90 1.09
CA GLN A 41 9.79 1.60 1.55
C GLN A 41 8.94 2.09 0.38
N VAL A 42 9.54 2.68 -0.65
CA VAL A 42 8.81 3.11 -1.85
C VAL A 42 8.20 1.91 -2.57
N ALA A 43 8.98 0.83 -2.77
CA ALA A 43 8.46 -0.39 -3.39
C ALA A 43 7.31 -1.03 -2.58
N ARG A 44 7.38 -0.98 -1.24
CA ARG A 44 6.28 -1.44 -0.36
C ARG A 44 5.04 -0.55 -0.52
N GLN A 45 5.20 0.77 -0.53
CA GLN A 45 4.08 1.70 -0.72
C GLN A 45 3.39 1.48 -2.07
N GLU A 46 4.17 1.30 -3.14
CA GLU A 46 3.66 0.99 -4.47
C GLU A 46 2.90 -0.34 -4.50
N ALA A 47 3.44 -1.39 -3.88
CA ALA A 47 2.75 -2.68 -3.76
C ALA A 47 1.45 -2.58 -2.95
N THR A 48 1.46 -1.86 -1.83
CA THR A 48 0.25 -1.63 -1.01
C THR A 48 -0.81 -0.85 -1.79
N ALA A 49 -0.42 0.19 -2.52
CA ALA A 49 -1.32 0.96 -3.37
C ALA A 49 -1.96 0.10 -4.46
N TYR A 50 -1.16 -0.72 -5.12
CA TYR A 50 -1.64 -1.64 -6.16
C TYR A 50 -2.64 -2.67 -5.62
N ILE A 51 -2.36 -3.28 -4.45
CA ILE A 51 -3.27 -4.25 -3.83
C ILE A 51 -4.58 -3.56 -3.39
N MET A 52 -4.51 -2.34 -2.85
CA MET A 52 -5.71 -1.56 -2.54
C MET A 52 -6.55 -1.28 -3.78
N ALA A 53 -5.90 -0.93 -4.90
CA ALA A 53 -6.59 -0.68 -6.15
C ALA A 53 -7.29 -1.93 -6.71
N GLN A 54 -6.64 -3.09 -6.61
CA GLN A 54 -7.22 -4.39 -6.97
C GLN A 54 -8.40 -4.79 -6.08
N MET A 55 -8.33 -4.54 -4.76
CA MET A 55 -9.45 -4.81 -3.84
C MET A 55 -10.68 -3.96 -4.16
N VAL A 56 -10.47 -2.72 -4.61
CA VAL A 56 -11.57 -1.85 -5.06
C VAL A 56 -12.15 -2.34 -6.37
N LEU A 57 -11.32 -2.74 -7.33
CA LEU A 57 -11.76 -3.35 -8.59
C LEU A 57 -12.62 -4.60 -8.33
N ASP A 58 -12.15 -5.51 -7.47
CA ASP A 58 -12.86 -6.75 -7.12
C ASP A 58 -14.20 -6.47 -6.39
N LYS A 59 -14.26 -5.42 -5.56
CA LYS A 59 -15.53 -4.95 -4.97
C LYS A 59 -16.50 -4.45 -6.03
N VAL A 60 -16.04 -3.56 -6.92
CA VAL A 60 -16.86 -3.00 -7.99
C VAL A 60 -17.36 -4.09 -8.94
N GLU A 61 -16.51 -5.05 -9.29
CA GLU A 61 -16.88 -6.17 -10.17
C GLU A 61 -17.91 -7.11 -9.50
N LYS A 62 -17.77 -7.38 -8.21
CA LYS A 62 -18.79 -8.12 -7.44
C LYS A 62 -20.10 -7.36 -7.35
N ASP A 63 -20.06 -6.05 -7.09
CA ASP A 63 -21.25 -5.21 -7.02
C ASP A 63 -21.97 -5.17 -8.39
N LEU A 64 -21.23 -5.09 -9.51
CA LEU A 64 -21.78 -5.21 -10.87
C LEU A 64 -22.41 -6.59 -11.13
N GLN A 65 -21.77 -7.68 -10.67
CA GLN A 65 -22.32 -9.03 -10.82
C GLN A 65 -23.58 -9.23 -9.97
N VAL A 66 -23.60 -8.72 -8.73
CA VAL A 66 -24.77 -8.75 -7.84
C VAL A 66 -25.91 -7.93 -8.42
N GLU A 67 -25.65 -6.77 -9.01
CA GLU A 67 -26.66 -5.97 -9.72
C GLU A 67 -27.27 -6.74 -10.91
N LYS A 68 -26.45 -7.47 -11.68
CA LYS A 68 -26.92 -8.30 -12.81
C LYS A 68 -27.77 -9.50 -12.35
N ILE A 69 -27.41 -10.13 -11.23
CA ILE A 69 -28.17 -11.28 -10.68
C ILE A 69 -29.51 -10.82 -10.11
N VAL A 70 -29.55 -9.68 -9.40
CA VAL A 70 -30.79 -9.13 -8.83
C VAL A 70 -31.74 -8.61 -9.91
N ALA A 71 -31.22 -8.03 -11.01
CA ALA A 71 -32.03 -7.67 -12.17
C ALA A 71 -32.64 -8.90 -12.87
N GLY A 72 -31.91 -10.03 -12.92
CA GLY A 72 -32.41 -11.30 -13.46
C GLY A 72 -33.33 -12.09 -12.53
N ALA A 73 -33.33 -11.80 -11.22
CA ALA A 73 -34.04 -12.56 -10.19
C ALA A 73 -35.28 -11.85 -9.61
N ALA A 74 -35.84 -10.86 -10.31
CA ALA A 74 -37.11 -10.21 -9.94
C ALA A 74 -38.34 -11.12 -10.16
N MET A 75 -38.32 -12.31 -9.55
CA MET A 75 -39.47 -13.14 -9.25
C MET A 75 -39.11 -14.06 -8.08
N ASN A 76 -39.15 -13.53 -6.84
CA ASN A 76 -39.81 -14.09 -5.65
C ASN A 76 -39.32 -13.42 -4.35
N GLU A 77 -40.23 -13.26 -3.38
CA GLU A 77 -40.17 -12.41 -2.19
C GLU A 77 -39.27 -12.87 -1.03
N LYS A 78 -38.76 -11.87 -0.26
CA LYS A 78 -38.46 -11.83 1.21
C LYS A 78 -37.37 -12.78 1.72
N GLU A 79 -36.44 -12.44 2.62
CA GLU A 79 -36.21 -11.39 3.62
C GLU A 79 -34.71 -11.49 4.00
N ALA A 80 -34.00 -10.39 4.24
CA ALA A 80 -32.98 -10.25 5.30
C ALA A 80 -32.26 -8.90 5.18
N ASN A 81 -32.57 -8.07 6.16
CA ASN A 81 -32.16 -6.71 6.40
C ASN A 81 -30.64 -6.58 6.64
N LEU A 82 -29.92 -5.78 5.85
CA LEU A 82 -28.67 -5.12 6.27
C LEU A 82 -28.59 -3.72 5.67
N THR A 83 -28.99 -2.74 6.49
CA THR A 83 -28.52 -1.35 6.53
C THR A 83 -28.59 -0.51 5.24
N THR A 84 -29.70 0.22 5.18
CA THR A 84 -29.94 1.46 4.44
C THR A 84 -28.77 2.44 4.56
N GLY A 85 -28.29 2.90 3.40
CA GLY A 85 -27.32 3.99 3.28
C GLY A 85 -27.18 4.47 1.84
N SER A 86 -28.26 5.09 1.31
CA SER A 86 -28.31 5.94 0.11
C SER A 86 -27.89 5.33 -1.24
N LYS A 87 -28.91 5.02 -2.05
CA LYS A 87 -28.84 5.15 -3.52
C LYS A 87 -28.41 6.59 -3.86
N GLN A 88 -27.22 6.74 -4.40
CA GLN A 88 -26.90 7.84 -5.30
C GLN A 88 -26.06 7.25 -6.43
N LYS A 89 -26.56 7.43 -7.64
CA LYS A 89 -25.91 7.08 -8.90
C LYS A 89 -24.75 8.07 -9.09
N GLU A 90 -23.73 7.96 -8.26
CA GLU A 90 -22.43 8.58 -8.49
C GLU A 90 -21.60 7.47 -9.13
N ASP A 91 -21.07 7.72 -10.33
CA ASP A 91 -20.23 6.77 -11.07
C ASP A 91 -18.93 6.43 -10.30
N GLY A 92 -18.81 6.73 -9.01
CA GLY A 92 -17.62 6.53 -8.20
C GLY A 92 -17.93 6.46 -6.71
N GLY A 93 -17.02 5.86 -5.96
CA GLY A 93 -17.14 5.67 -4.53
C GLY A 93 -15.80 5.75 -3.80
N ARG A 94 -15.87 5.68 -2.48
CA ARG A 94 -14.70 5.74 -1.59
C ARG A 94 -14.62 4.49 -0.74
N VAL A 95 -13.43 3.89 -0.69
CA VAL A 95 -13.12 2.74 0.16
C VAL A 95 -11.98 3.15 1.09
N SER A 96 -12.24 3.10 2.40
CA SER A 96 -11.24 3.40 3.43
C SER A 96 -10.51 2.12 3.82
N PHE A 97 -9.18 2.18 3.81
CA PHE A 97 -8.29 1.12 4.27
C PHE A 97 -7.53 1.58 5.51
N ARG A 98 -6.82 0.66 6.18
CA ARG A 98 -5.96 1.02 7.33
C ARG A 98 -4.73 1.81 6.87
N GLU A 99 -4.20 1.50 5.69
CA GLU A 99 -3.01 2.16 5.14
C GLU A 99 -3.32 3.48 4.42
N GLY A 100 -4.58 3.79 4.12
CA GLY A 100 -4.97 4.96 3.33
C GLY A 100 -6.41 4.93 2.86
N GLN A 101 -6.72 5.73 1.84
CA GLN A 101 -8.05 5.79 1.24
C GLN A 101 -7.95 5.61 -0.26
N ALA A 102 -8.85 4.81 -0.83
CA ALA A 102 -8.98 4.67 -2.27
C ALA A 102 -10.29 5.32 -2.75
N ARG A 103 -10.19 6.14 -3.79
CA ARG A 103 -11.31 6.70 -4.53
C ARG A 103 -11.37 5.99 -5.87
N TYR A 104 -12.55 5.54 -6.27
CA TYR A 104 -12.76 5.00 -7.59
C TYR A 104 -13.81 5.80 -8.35
N GLN A 105 -13.64 5.89 -9.66
CA GLN A 105 -14.62 6.43 -10.60
C GLN A 105 -14.66 5.53 -11.84
N LEU A 106 -15.83 4.98 -12.13
CA LEU A 106 -16.21 4.45 -13.42
C LEU A 106 -16.37 5.61 -14.40
N LYS A 107 -15.66 5.50 -15.52
CA LYS A 107 -15.72 6.44 -16.63
C LYS A 107 -15.93 5.62 -17.90
N GLY A 108 -17.19 5.27 -18.17
CA GLY A 108 -17.54 4.31 -19.22
C GLY A 108 -16.95 2.94 -18.90
N ASP A 109 -16.23 2.33 -19.85
CA ASP A 109 -15.63 0.97 -19.75
C ASP A 109 -14.32 0.92 -18.93
N GLN A 110 -13.99 1.99 -18.18
CA GLN A 110 -12.72 2.11 -17.47
C GLN A 110 -12.94 2.61 -16.04
N LEU A 111 -12.39 1.88 -15.08
CA LEU A 111 -12.37 2.23 -13.66
C LEU A 111 -11.04 2.90 -13.32
N LEU A 112 -11.11 4.17 -12.96
CA LEU A 112 -9.99 4.95 -12.42
C LEU A 112 -9.98 4.81 -10.90
N VAL A 113 -8.90 4.30 -10.34
CA VAL A 113 -8.72 4.13 -8.90
C VAL A 113 -7.53 4.97 -8.43
N ALA A 114 -7.80 6.00 -7.64
CA ALA A 114 -6.81 6.85 -6.99
C ALA A 114 -6.67 6.44 -5.52
N VAL A 115 -5.46 6.03 -5.14
CA VAL A 115 -5.12 5.58 -3.80
C VAL A 115 -4.22 6.61 -3.12
N GLU A 116 -4.74 7.21 -2.05
CA GLU A 116 -4.06 8.14 -1.16
C GLU A 116 -3.54 7.35 0.05
N LEU A 117 -2.22 7.09 0.12
CA LEU A 117 -1.60 6.47 1.30
C LEU A 117 -1.41 7.50 2.41
N THR A 118 -1.51 7.02 3.66
CA THR A 118 -1.14 7.80 4.87
C THR A 118 0.31 8.28 4.89
N SER A 119 1.16 7.66 4.05
CA SER A 119 2.56 8.03 3.86
C SER A 119 2.78 9.15 2.83
N ASP A 120 1.73 9.90 2.45
CA ASP A 120 1.74 10.99 1.47
C ASP A 120 1.99 10.54 0.00
N GLY A 121 1.84 9.23 -0.26
CA GLY A 121 1.93 8.66 -1.60
C GLY A 121 0.58 8.62 -2.31
N LEU A 122 0.44 9.33 -3.43
CA LEU A 122 -0.75 9.25 -4.30
C LEU A 122 -0.43 8.40 -5.53
N TYR A 123 -1.16 7.30 -5.69
CA TYR A 123 -1.00 6.38 -6.82
C TYR A 123 -2.32 6.24 -7.57
N THR A 124 -2.29 6.33 -8.88
CA THR A 124 -3.50 6.21 -9.72
C THR A 124 -3.34 5.03 -10.67
N TYR A 125 -4.36 4.17 -10.68
CA TYR A 125 -4.41 2.97 -11.51
C TYR A 125 -5.69 3.00 -12.36
N GLN A 126 -5.58 2.50 -13.58
CA GLN A 126 -6.68 2.45 -14.53
C GLN A 126 -6.92 1.00 -14.93
N PHE A 127 -8.14 0.52 -14.70
CA PHE A 127 -8.53 -0.84 -15.02
C PHE A 127 -9.63 -0.83 -16.08
N PRO A 128 -9.52 -1.65 -17.14
CA PRO A 128 -10.64 -1.88 -18.04
C PRO A 128 -11.69 -2.72 -17.32
N VAL A 129 -12.96 -2.30 -17.33
CA VAL A 129 -14.08 -3.05 -16.75
C VAL A 129 -15.01 -3.40 -17.88
N LYS A 130 -15.21 -4.68 -18.18
CA LYS A 130 -16.12 -5.11 -19.25
C LYS A 130 -17.57 -4.88 -18.82
N ILE A 131 -18.15 -3.76 -19.24
CA ILE A 131 -19.60 -3.56 -19.10
C ILE A 131 -20.25 -4.32 -20.24
N VAL A 132 -20.82 -5.50 -19.98
CA VAL A 132 -21.64 -6.19 -20.99
C VAL A 132 -22.93 -5.38 -21.14
N PRO A 133 -23.18 -4.71 -22.28
CA PRO A 133 -24.44 -4.01 -22.48
C PRO A 133 -25.56 -5.04 -22.55
N GLU A 134 -26.57 -4.91 -21.69
CA GLU A 134 -27.86 -5.59 -21.83
C GLU A 134 -28.46 -5.25 -23.19
N GLY A 135 -28.41 -6.21 -24.13
CA GLY A 135 -29.03 -6.09 -25.45
C GLY A 135 -28.09 -6.39 -26.61
N SER A 136 -27.66 -7.65 -26.76
CA SER A 136 -27.11 -8.20 -28.01
C SER A 136 -27.26 -9.71 -28.01
N GLY A 137 -28.40 -10.19 -28.53
CA GLY A 137 -28.69 -11.62 -28.73
C GLY A 137 -30.14 -11.96 -28.47
#